data_AF-A0A1N7KJ45-F1
#
_entry.id   AF-A0A1N7KJ45-F1
#
_cell.length_a   1.000
_cell.length_b   1.000
_cell.length_c   1.000
_cell.angle_alpha   90.00
_cell.angle_beta   90.00
_cell.angle_gamma   90.00
#
_symmetry.space_group_name_H-M   'P 1'
#
loop_
_entity.id
_entity.type
_entity.pdbx_description
1 polymer ?
#
loop_
_entity_poly.entity_id
_entity_poly.type
_entity_poly.pdbx_seq_one_letter_code
_entity_poly.pdbx_strand_id
1 'polypeptide(L)'
;MELTNRDLRRHLLFFDPAFSRLENILEGLDNGIKHLYNSELCIDWYGTMDEKHECETIYRLAILAFETYITSSAASLCKENENPQQFYNLSSEIILILALANYLTSTTKNYDTIFEKYSLEINNYPLYNGIKILNNERDLLQIGKILKSWRNQIVYIQYPSPD
;
A
#
# COMPACT_ATOMS: atom_id res chain seq x y z
N MET A 1 8.70 5.50 -35.61
CA MET A 1 9.69 6.20 -34.78
C MET A 1 9.74 5.43 -33.47
N GLU A 2 10.86 4.81 -33.13
CA GLU A 2 11.01 4.11 -31.86
C GLU A 2 11.16 5.12 -30.72
N LEU A 3 10.44 4.91 -29.62
CA LEU A 3 10.54 5.77 -28.44
C LEU A 3 11.88 5.51 -27.73
N THR A 4 12.57 6.56 -27.32
CA THR A 4 13.80 6.40 -26.52
C THR A 4 13.46 5.99 -25.09
N ASN A 5 14.43 5.40 -24.36
CA ASN A 5 14.26 5.13 -22.92
C ASN A 5 13.90 6.39 -22.12
N ARG A 6 14.40 7.56 -22.54
CA ARG A 6 14.05 8.84 -21.92
C ARG A 6 12.57 9.18 -22.14
N ASP A 7 12.04 8.96 -23.33
CA ASP A 7 10.64 9.20 -23.65
C ASP A 7 9.73 8.24 -22.89
N LEU A 8 10.08 6.95 -22.86
CA LEU A 8 9.35 5.92 -22.11
C LEU A 8 9.35 6.20 -20.61
N ARG A 9 10.53 6.50 -20.03
CA ARG A 9 10.65 6.90 -18.62
C ARG A 9 9.75 8.09 -18.33
N ARG A 10 9.86 9.16 -19.13
CA ARG A 10 9.05 10.37 -18.93
C ARG A 10 7.57 10.01 -18.96
N HIS A 11 7.11 9.31 -19.99
CA HIS A 11 5.72 8.93 -20.12
C HIS A 11 5.22 8.14 -18.90
N LEU A 12 5.97 7.11 -18.48
CA LEU A 12 5.59 6.27 -17.35
C LEU A 12 5.57 7.05 -16.03
N LEU A 13 6.50 7.99 -15.79
CA LEU A 13 6.52 8.80 -14.57
C LEU A 13 5.34 9.79 -14.49
N PHE A 14 4.86 10.30 -15.63
CA PHE A 14 3.76 11.27 -15.68
C PHE A 14 2.38 10.64 -15.83
N PHE A 15 2.28 9.48 -16.47
CA PHE A 15 1.02 8.81 -16.75
C PHE A 15 0.92 7.47 -16.02
N ASP A 16 0.24 7.49 -14.88
CA ASP A 16 -0.07 6.30 -14.09
C ASP A 16 -1.57 6.23 -13.76
N PRO A 17 -2.39 5.66 -14.66
CA PRO A 17 -3.82 5.53 -14.43
C PRO A 17 -4.16 4.52 -13.32
N ALA A 18 -3.25 3.58 -13.00
CA ALA A 18 -3.45 2.66 -11.89
C ALA A 18 -3.31 3.39 -10.56
N PHE A 19 -2.34 4.30 -10.44
CA PHE A 19 -2.18 5.13 -9.25
C PHE A 19 -3.35 6.11 -9.09
N SER A 20 -3.81 6.74 -10.17
CA SER A 20 -4.99 7.62 -10.10
C SER A 20 -6.25 6.90 -9.60
N ARG A 21 -6.46 5.63 -10.00
CA ARG A 21 -7.54 4.80 -9.44
C ARG A 21 -7.32 4.47 -7.97
N LEU A 22 -6.08 4.19 -7.57
CA LEU A 22 -5.74 3.97 -6.17
C LEU A 22 -6.05 5.24 -5.34
N GLU A 23 -5.63 6.42 -5.79
CA GLU A 23 -5.91 7.70 -5.12
C GLU A 23 -7.41 7.87 -4.85
N ASN A 24 -8.28 7.63 -5.83
CA ASN A 24 -9.74 7.69 -5.64
C ASN A 24 -10.24 6.70 -4.58
N ILE A 25 -9.69 5.48 -4.53
CA ILE A 25 -10.04 4.49 -3.49
C ILE A 25 -9.63 5.03 -2.12
N LEU A 26 -8.41 5.56 -1.99
CA LEU A 26 -7.89 6.07 -0.73
C LEU A 26 -8.66 7.28 -0.22
N GLU A 27 -9.07 8.20 -1.10
CA GLU A 27 -9.95 9.30 -0.75
C GLU A 27 -11.31 8.81 -0.22
N GLY A 28 -11.89 7.79 -0.86
CA GLY A 28 -13.13 7.17 -0.39
C GLY A 28 -12.99 6.54 1.00
N LEU A 29 -11.90 5.81 1.23
CA LEU A 29 -11.61 5.19 2.52
C LEU A 29 -11.33 6.22 3.61
N ASP A 30 -10.58 7.28 3.30
CA ASP A 30 -10.29 8.39 4.22
C ASP A 30 -11.58 9.13 4.65
N ASN A 31 -12.51 9.33 3.71
CA ASN A 31 -13.84 9.84 4.03
C ASN A 31 -14.63 8.89 4.97
N GLY A 32 -14.49 7.58 4.77
CA GLY A 32 -15.05 6.57 5.70
C GLY A 32 -14.48 6.69 7.11
N ILE A 33 -13.16 6.84 7.23
CA ILE A 33 -12.48 7.05 8.52
C ILE A 33 -12.98 8.34 9.19
N LYS A 34 -13.04 9.44 8.43
CA LYS A 34 -13.56 10.72 8.93
C LYS A 34 -15.01 10.59 9.40
N HIS A 35 -15.85 9.84 8.69
CA HIS A 35 -17.23 9.60 9.10
C HIS A 35 -17.31 8.86 10.43
N LEU A 36 -16.54 7.78 10.58
CA LEU A 36 -16.43 6.99 11.82
C LEU A 36 -16.09 7.88 13.02
N TYR A 37 -15.05 8.72 12.91
CA TYR A 37 -14.65 9.61 14.00
C TYR A 37 -15.67 10.73 14.28
N ASN A 38 -16.19 11.36 13.24
CA ASN A 38 -17.01 12.57 13.40
C ASN A 38 -18.50 12.28 13.67
N SER A 39 -18.95 11.05 13.46
CA SER A 39 -20.37 10.69 13.57
C SER A 39 -20.58 9.55 14.56
N GLU A 40 -19.98 8.39 14.32
CA GLU A 40 -20.26 7.18 15.11
C GLU A 40 -19.59 7.24 16.48
N LEU A 41 -18.25 7.37 16.49
CA LEU A 41 -17.47 7.44 17.73
C LEU A 41 -17.76 8.71 18.56
N CYS A 42 -18.15 9.80 17.90
CA CYS A 42 -18.54 11.03 18.59
C CYS A 42 -19.83 10.87 19.41
N ILE A 43 -20.68 9.91 19.06
CA ILE A 43 -22.00 9.69 19.69
C ILE A 43 -21.99 8.41 20.55
N ASP A 44 -20.92 7.60 20.52
CA ASP A 44 -20.73 6.44 21.40
C ASP A 44 -20.40 6.85 22.85
N TRP A 45 -21.36 7.48 23.51
CA TRP A 45 -21.23 7.92 24.90
C TRP A 45 -21.08 6.77 25.88
N TYR A 46 -21.49 5.56 25.50
CA TYR A 46 -21.37 4.36 26.31
C TYR A 46 -20.00 3.66 26.15
N GLY A 47 -19.14 4.13 25.24
CA GLY A 47 -17.81 3.56 24.99
C GLY A 47 -17.88 2.09 24.54
N THR A 48 -18.91 1.76 23.78
CA THR A 48 -19.18 0.39 23.33
C THR A 48 -18.47 0.04 22.03
N MET A 49 -18.01 1.04 21.29
CA MET A 49 -17.26 0.89 20.05
C MET A 49 -15.76 0.86 20.32
N ASP A 50 -15.11 -0.14 19.74
CA ASP A 50 -13.66 -0.24 19.70
C ASP A 50 -13.14 0.42 18.41
N GLU A 51 -12.65 1.65 18.52
CA GLU A 51 -12.08 2.42 17.40
C GLU A 51 -11.13 1.57 16.53
N LYS A 52 -10.27 0.77 17.17
CA LYS A 52 -9.25 0.00 16.45
C LYS A 52 -9.89 -1.10 15.62
N HIS A 53 -10.90 -1.76 16.17
CA HIS A 53 -11.68 -2.78 15.47
C HIS A 53 -12.39 -2.19 14.26
N GLU A 54 -13.07 -1.06 14.42
CA GLU A 54 -13.80 -0.41 13.32
C GLU A 54 -12.84 0.07 12.22
N CYS A 55 -11.72 0.67 12.61
CA CYS A 55 -10.68 1.08 11.68
C CYS A 55 -10.06 -0.10 10.93
N GLU A 56 -9.89 -1.28 11.54
CA GLU A 56 -9.36 -2.47 10.86
C GLU A 56 -10.16 -2.80 9.61
N THR A 57 -11.50 -2.71 9.66
CA THR A 57 -12.35 -3.01 8.50
C THR A 57 -12.03 -2.11 7.32
N ILE A 58 -11.84 -0.82 7.56
CA ILE A 58 -11.47 0.15 6.53
C ILE A 58 -10.04 -0.12 6.04
N TYR A 59 -9.11 -0.39 6.95
CA TYR A 59 -7.72 -0.67 6.61
C TYR A 59 -7.53 -1.99 5.85
N ARG A 60 -8.40 -3.00 6.03
CA ARG A 60 -8.42 -4.21 5.19
C ARG A 60 -8.54 -3.84 3.71
N LEU A 61 -9.49 -2.97 3.39
CA LEU A 61 -9.70 -2.51 2.01
C LEU A 61 -8.50 -1.72 1.48
N ALA A 62 -7.92 -0.85 2.33
CA ALA A 62 -6.72 -0.09 1.95
C ALA A 62 -5.54 -1.00 1.61
N ILE A 63 -5.24 -1.98 2.47
CA ILE A 63 -4.13 -2.93 2.28
C ILE A 63 -4.30 -3.74 0.98
N LEU A 64 -5.50 -4.24 0.69
CA LEU A 64 -5.78 -4.98 -0.55
C LEU A 64 -5.64 -4.09 -1.79
N ALA A 65 -6.06 -2.83 -1.71
CA ALA A 65 -5.86 -1.86 -2.79
C ALA A 65 -4.37 -1.57 -3.02
N PHE A 66 -3.58 -1.44 -1.94
CA PHE A 66 -2.13 -1.28 -2.03
C PHE A 66 -1.47 -2.50 -2.66
N GLU A 67 -1.79 -3.72 -2.21
CA GLU A 67 -1.28 -4.96 -2.77
C GLU A 67 -1.55 -5.04 -4.28
N THR A 68 -2.79 -4.74 -4.68
CA THR A 68 -3.18 -4.74 -6.09
C THR A 68 -2.36 -3.75 -6.91
N TYR A 69 -2.12 -2.54 -6.39
CA TYR A 69 -1.28 -1.56 -7.06
C TYR A 69 0.18 -2.01 -7.14
N ILE A 70 0.73 -2.56 -6.07
CA ILE A 70 2.12 -3.06 -6.00
C ILE A 70 2.33 -4.17 -7.04
N THR A 71 1.50 -5.22 -6.98
CA THR A 71 1.62 -6.40 -7.84
C THR A 71 1.45 -6.04 -9.32
N SER A 72 0.43 -5.23 -9.66
CA SER A 72 0.20 -4.79 -11.04
C SER A 72 1.30 -3.85 -11.56
N SER A 73 1.82 -2.94 -10.73
CA SER A 73 2.91 -2.04 -11.12
C SER A 73 4.21 -2.81 -11.36
N ALA A 74 4.55 -3.72 -10.45
CA ALA A 74 5.72 -4.57 -10.63
C ALA A 74 5.60 -5.42 -11.90
N ALA A 75 4.47 -6.08 -12.10
CA ALA A 75 4.25 -6.93 -13.27
C ALA A 75 4.28 -6.15 -14.60
N SER A 76 3.65 -4.97 -14.65
CA SER A 76 3.57 -4.17 -15.88
C SER A 76 4.89 -3.49 -16.26
N LEU A 77 5.74 -3.16 -15.29
CA LEU A 77 7.05 -2.55 -15.52
C LEU A 77 8.18 -3.57 -15.68
N CYS A 78 7.96 -4.82 -15.28
CA CYS A 78 8.94 -5.89 -15.42
C CYS A 78 9.16 -6.22 -16.90
N LYS A 79 10.43 -6.36 -17.30
CA LYS A 79 10.75 -6.84 -18.65
C LYS A 79 10.33 -8.29 -18.85
N GLU A 80 10.10 -8.65 -20.10
CA GLU A 80 9.83 -10.02 -20.50
C GLU A 80 10.97 -10.93 -20.01
N ASN A 81 10.64 -11.96 -19.23
CA ASN A 81 11.54 -12.91 -18.54
C ASN A 81 12.18 -12.47 -17.21
N GLU A 82 11.90 -11.26 -16.72
CA GLU A 82 12.29 -10.87 -15.36
C GLU A 82 11.22 -11.29 -14.33
N ASN A 83 11.61 -11.51 -13.08
CA ASN A 83 10.69 -11.79 -11.98
C ASN A 83 10.22 -10.48 -11.32
N PRO A 84 8.93 -10.10 -11.38
CA PRO A 84 8.42 -8.87 -10.77
C PRO A 84 8.69 -8.76 -9.26
N GLN A 85 8.79 -9.89 -8.57
CA GLN A 85 9.02 -9.94 -7.12
C GLN A 85 10.37 -9.34 -6.71
N GLN A 86 11.33 -9.25 -7.63
CA GLN A 86 12.63 -8.64 -7.33
C GLN A 86 12.50 -7.17 -6.87
N PHE A 87 11.43 -6.47 -7.30
CA PHE A 87 11.21 -5.06 -6.95
C PHE A 87 10.60 -4.88 -5.55
N TYR A 88 10.05 -5.93 -4.93
CA TYR A 88 9.41 -5.80 -3.63
C TYR A 88 10.40 -5.42 -2.53
N ASN A 89 11.65 -5.87 -2.67
CA ASN A 89 12.73 -5.61 -1.72
C ASN A 89 13.32 -4.19 -1.82
N LEU A 90 12.86 -3.36 -2.76
CA LEU A 90 13.32 -1.96 -2.88
C LEU A 90 12.84 -1.08 -1.72
N SER A 91 11.82 -1.50 -0.98
CA SER A 91 11.28 -0.75 0.16
C SER A 91 10.77 -1.69 1.25
N SER A 92 11.16 -1.41 2.49
CA SER A 92 10.69 -2.12 3.69
C SER A 92 9.19 -1.97 3.92
N GLU A 93 8.63 -0.83 3.51
CA GLU A 93 7.22 -0.50 3.59
C GLU A 93 6.39 -1.35 2.62
N ILE A 94 6.91 -1.59 1.41
CA ILE A 94 6.29 -2.51 0.43
C ILE A 94 6.25 -3.93 0.97
N ILE A 95 7.35 -4.40 1.57
CA ILE A 95 7.40 -5.71 2.22
C ILE A 95 6.34 -5.81 3.33
N LEU A 96 6.21 -4.77 4.16
CA LEU A 96 5.20 -4.72 5.22
C LEU A 96 3.77 -4.77 4.65
N ILE A 97 3.47 -3.97 3.63
CA ILE A 97 2.14 -3.96 2.99
C ILE A 97 1.79 -5.34 2.43
N LEU A 98 2.74 -5.98 1.73
CA LEU A 98 2.53 -7.33 1.18
C LEU A 98 2.36 -8.38 2.30
N ALA A 99 3.06 -8.24 3.43
CA ALA A 99 2.87 -9.11 4.57
C ALA A 99 1.50 -8.94 5.23
N LEU A 100 1.03 -7.70 5.37
CA LEU A 100 -0.31 -7.40 5.86
C LEU A 100 -1.38 -7.95 4.90
N ALA A 101 -1.17 -7.83 3.58
CA ALA A 101 -2.09 -8.39 2.59
C ALA A 101 -2.13 -9.93 2.63
N ASN A 102 -0.96 -10.57 2.73
CA ASN A 102 -0.87 -12.03 2.93
C ASN A 102 -1.56 -12.48 4.21
N TYR A 103 -1.50 -11.68 5.29
CA TYR A 103 -2.26 -11.96 6.51
C TYR A 103 -3.78 -11.96 6.28
N LEU A 104 -4.29 -11.16 5.34
CA LEU A 104 -5.71 -11.11 4.99
C LEU A 104 -6.16 -12.25 4.09
N THR A 105 -5.33 -12.64 3.13
CA THR A 105 -5.72 -13.53 2.02
C THR A 105 -5.27 -14.97 2.19
N SER A 106 -4.24 -15.22 2.99
CA SER A 106 -3.62 -16.53 3.12
C SER A 106 -4.13 -17.30 4.34
N THR A 107 -4.40 -18.59 4.14
CA THR A 107 -4.59 -19.57 5.23
C THR A 107 -3.25 -20.03 5.83
N THR A 108 -2.12 -19.70 5.18
CA THR A 108 -0.77 -20.06 5.61
C THR A 108 -0.07 -18.88 6.29
N LYS A 109 0.64 -19.14 7.39
CA LYS A 109 1.28 -18.12 8.24
C LYS A 109 2.62 -17.58 7.71
N ASN A 110 2.70 -17.32 6.41
CA ASN A 110 3.95 -16.84 5.79
C ASN A 110 4.28 -15.36 6.12
N TYR A 111 3.55 -14.76 7.07
CA TYR A 111 3.70 -13.39 7.55
C TYR A 111 4.35 -13.31 8.95
N ASP A 112 4.48 -14.43 9.68
CA ASP A 112 4.92 -14.45 11.09
C ASP A 112 6.28 -13.75 11.30
N THR A 113 7.26 -14.05 10.45
CA THR A 113 8.62 -13.46 10.54
C THR A 113 8.63 -11.95 10.31
N ILE A 114 7.76 -11.44 9.43
CA ILE A 114 7.64 -10.01 9.16
C ILE A 114 6.88 -9.33 10.30
N PHE A 115 5.85 -9.98 10.83
CA PHE A 115 5.10 -9.47 11.99
C PHE A 115 6.01 -9.34 13.21
N GLU A 116 6.82 -10.35 13.51
CA GLU A 116 7.83 -10.29 14.57
C GLU A 116 8.82 -9.13 14.36
N LYS A 117 9.35 -8.96 13.14
CA LYS A 117 10.25 -7.85 12.80
C LYS A 117 9.64 -6.48 13.09
N TYR A 118 8.34 -6.32 12.86
CA TYR A 118 7.61 -5.07 13.08
C TYR A 118 6.89 -5.01 14.43
N SER A 119 7.09 -6.00 15.31
CA SER A 119 6.38 -6.11 16.60
C SER A 119 4.86 -6.07 16.45
N LEU A 120 4.33 -6.67 15.37
CA LEU A 120 2.91 -6.81 15.13
C LEU A 120 2.39 -8.12 15.73
N GLU A 121 1.31 -8.02 16.50
CA GLU A 121 0.66 -9.16 17.14
C GLU A 121 -0.70 -9.43 16.49
N ILE A 122 -0.96 -10.69 16.13
CA ILE A 122 -2.20 -11.11 15.43
C ILE A 122 -3.46 -10.78 16.26
N ASN A 123 -3.36 -10.87 17.59
CA ASN A 123 -4.48 -10.66 18.50
C ASN A 123 -4.63 -9.20 18.97
N ASN A 124 -3.89 -8.27 18.36
CA ASN A 124 -3.82 -6.87 18.78
C ASN A 124 -3.85 -5.95 17.55
N TYR A 125 -4.96 -5.98 16.80
CA TYR A 125 -5.25 -5.09 15.68
C TYR A 125 -4.06 -4.91 14.71
N PRO A 126 -3.56 -6.01 14.11
CA PRO A 126 -2.33 -5.99 13.32
C PRO A 126 -2.39 -5.04 12.12
N LEU A 127 -3.57 -4.82 11.53
CA LEU A 127 -3.70 -3.90 10.39
C LEU A 127 -3.67 -2.45 10.83
N TYR A 128 -4.37 -2.14 11.92
CA TYR A 128 -4.34 -0.81 12.52
C TYR A 128 -2.91 -0.42 12.89
N ASN A 129 -2.20 -1.32 13.57
CA ASN A 129 -0.81 -1.10 13.95
C ASN A 129 0.12 -1.09 12.74
N GLY A 130 -0.13 -1.94 11.72
CA GLY A 130 0.62 -1.93 10.47
C GLY A 130 0.50 -0.59 9.72
N ILE A 131 -0.71 -0.04 9.59
CA ILE A 131 -0.94 1.28 9.01
C ILE A 131 -0.24 2.37 9.84
N LYS A 132 -0.28 2.28 11.17
CA LYS A 132 0.43 3.22 12.05
C LYS A 132 1.94 3.17 11.87
N ILE A 133 2.52 1.99 11.64
CA ILE A 133 3.95 1.83 11.32
C ILE A 133 4.29 2.48 9.97
N LEU A 134 3.45 2.30 8.95
CA LEU A 134 3.63 2.91 7.63
C LEU A 134 3.49 4.44 7.68
N ASN A 135 2.56 4.93 8.50
CA ASN A 135 2.34 6.35 8.75
C ASN A 135 1.72 6.54 10.13
N ASN A 136 2.41 7.24 11.04
CA ASN A 136 1.95 7.43 12.43
C ASN A 136 0.60 8.15 12.54
N GLU A 137 0.28 9.02 11.59
CA GLU A 137 -1.00 9.74 11.52
C GLU A 137 -2.11 8.88 10.91
N ARG A 138 -1.75 7.72 10.35
CA ARG A 138 -2.62 6.77 9.62
C ARG A 138 -3.23 7.39 8.37
N ASP A 139 -2.56 8.39 7.80
CA ASP A 139 -2.96 9.04 6.55
C ASP A 139 -2.67 8.11 5.36
N LEU A 140 -3.74 7.53 4.82
CA LEU A 140 -3.68 6.60 3.69
C LEU A 140 -3.10 7.26 2.43
N LEU A 141 -3.31 8.55 2.23
CA LEU A 141 -2.78 9.28 1.07
C LEU A 141 -1.25 9.45 1.18
N GLN A 142 -0.71 9.62 2.39
CA GLN A 142 0.75 9.63 2.58
C GLN A 142 1.37 8.27 2.29
N ILE A 143 0.70 7.18 2.69
CA ILE A 143 1.13 5.82 2.31
C ILE A 143 1.09 5.65 0.79
N GLY A 144 0.08 6.21 0.12
CA GLY A 144 0.03 6.30 -1.35
C GLY A 144 1.27 6.95 -1.96
N LYS A 145 1.84 7.99 -1.34
CA LYS A 145 3.09 8.61 -1.82
C LYS A 145 4.30 7.68 -1.71
N ILE A 146 4.34 6.81 -0.71
CA ILE A 146 5.37 5.76 -0.58
C ILE A 146 5.28 4.82 -1.77
N LEU A 147 4.07 4.37 -2.11
CA LEU A 147 3.82 3.49 -3.27
C LEU A 147 4.24 4.15 -4.59
N LYS A 148 3.89 5.42 -4.78
CA LYS A 148 4.29 6.19 -5.97
C LYS A 148 5.81 6.33 -6.08
N SER A 149 6.47 6.62 -4.96
CA SER A 149 7.93 6.74 -4.89
C SER A 149 8.60 5.42 -5.25
N TRP A 150 8.16 4.31 -4.64
CA TRP A 150 8.64 2.96 -4.95
C TRP A 150 8.45 2.62 -6.43
N ARG A 151 7.25 2.84 -6.98
CA ARG A 151 6.96 2.57 -8.40
C ARG A 151 7.83 3.40 -9.33
N ASN A 152 8.13 4.65 -8.98
CA ASN A 152 9.06 5.48 -9.74
C ASN A 152 10.49 4.90 -9.74
N GLN A 153 10.96 4.32 -8.63
CA GLN A 153 12.27 3.66 -8.59
C GLN A 153 12.34 2.51 -9.61
N ILE A 154 11.28 1.72 -9.74
CA ILE A 154 11.20 0.65 -10.76
C ILE A 154 11.34 1.25 -12.17
N VAL A 155 10.63 2.34 -12.45
CA VAL A 155 10.75 3.02 -13.76
C VAL A 155 12.19 3.49 -14.01
N TYR A 156 12.86 4.03 -13.00
CA TYR A 156 14.26 4.46 -13.12
C TYR A 156 15.20 3.29 -13.42
N ILE A 157 15.01 2.15 -12.75
CA ILE A 157 15.80 0.91 -12.95
C ILE A 157 15.57 0.34 -14.35
N GLN A 158 14.31 0.28 -14.79
CA GLN A 158 13.94 -0.39 -16.04
C GLN A 158 14.29 0.41 -17.29
N TYR A 159 14.19 1.73 -17.19
CA TYR A 159 14.43 2.67 -18.28
C TYR A 159 15.54 3.65 -17.89
N PRO A 160 16.81 3.22 -17.80
CA PRO A 160 17.94 4.11 -17.52
C PRO A 160 18.04 5.20 -18.59
N SER A 161 18.26 6.45 -18.19
CA SER A 161 18.71 7.48 -19.14
C SER A 161 20.22 7.28 -19.31
N PRO A 162 20.76 7.25 -20.53
CA PRO A 162 22.19 7.41 -20.71
C PRO A 162 22.59 8.79 -20.16
N ASP A 163 23.72 8.82 -19.46
CA ASP A 163 24.41 10.04 -19.05
C ASP A 163 24.85 10.86 -20.29
#